data_AF-A0A2D9DU13-F1
#
_entry.id   AF-A0A2D9DU13-F1
#
_cell.length_a   1.000
_cell.length_b   1.000
_cell.length_c   1.000
_cell.angle_alpha   90.00
_cell.angle_beta   90.00
_cell.angle_gamma   90.00
#
_symmetry.space_group_name_H-M   'P 1'
#
loop_
_entity.id
_entity.type
_entity.pdbx_description
1 polymer ?
#
loop_
_entity_poly.entity_id
_entity_poly.type
_entity_poly.pdbx_seq_one_letter_code
_entity_poly.pdbx_strand_id
1 'polypeptide(L)'
;MEDILNKLTGYTLALRDALERTNESSERPVISRHLAAAAEMYALLHMHKTSEAIAHIVKAENRIHGWSTLSGDNGQRVAKKWLEFIEAAGVEL
;
A
#
# COMPACT_ATOMS: atom_id res chain seq x y z
N MET A 1 3.14 8.38 -14.55
CA MET A 1 2.89 6.92 -14.48
C MET A 1 4.07 6.17 -13.86
N GLU A 2 5.28 6.32 -14.40
CA GLU A 2 6.49 5.69 -13.84
C GLU A 2 6.71 6.01 -12.36
N ASP A 3 6.52 7.26 -11.95
CA ASP A 3 6.61 7.68 -10.54
C ASP A 3 5.62 6.93 -9.65
N ILE A 4 4.34 6.84 -10.03
CA ILE A 4 3.31 6.09 -9.28
C ILE A 4 3.71 4.62 -9.12
N LEU A 5 4.20 3.98 -10.18
CA LEU A 5 4.66 2.59 -10.11
C LEU A 5 5.86 2.46 -9.16
N ASN A 6 6.83 3.37 -9.22
CA ASN A 6 7.98 3.37 -8.33
C ASN A 6 7.57 3.54 -6.86
N LYS A 7 6.60 4.43 -6.57
CA LYS A 7 6.06 4.61 -5.22
C LYS A 7 5.28 3.38 -4.75
N LEU A 8 4.46 2.80 -5.62
CA LEU A 8 3.74 1.56 -5.31
C LEU A 8 4.71 0.41 -5.04
N THR A 9 5.78 0.27 -5.82
CA THR A 9 6.85 -0.71 -5.54
C THR A 9 7.49 -0.46 -4.18
N GLY A 10 7.77 0.81 -3.82
CA GLY A 10 8.28 1.17 -2.50
C GLY A 10 7.35 0.76 -1.36
N TYR A 11 6.04 0.94 -1.52
CA TYR A 11 5.02 0.48 -0.58
C TYR A 11 4.97 -1.05 -0.47
N THR A 12 4.95 -1.77 -1.60
CA THR A 12 4.96 -3.23 -1.64
C THR A 12 6.17 -3.83 -0.94
N LEU A 13 7.37 -3.25 -1.14
CA LEU A 13 8.58 -3.70 -0.47
C LEU A 13 8.55 -3.42 1.04
N ALA A 14 7.98 -2.29 1.47
CA ALA A 14 7.80 -2.02 2.90
C ALA A 14 6.84 -3.01 3.57
N LEU A 15 5.75 -3.38 2.89
CA LEU A 15 4.82 -4.41 3.36
C LEU A 15 5.49 -5.78 3.45
N ARG A 16 6.28 -6.16 2.44
CA ARG A 16 7.04 -7.42 2.47
C ARG A 16 8.02 -7.45 3.65
N ASP A 17 8.80 -6.37 3.83
CA ASP A 17 9.72 -6.23 4.96
C ASP A 17 8.98 -6.37 6.30
N ALA A 18 7.80 -5.74 6.43
CA ALA A 18 6.96 -5.85 7.61
C ALA A 18 6.45 -7.28 7.84
N LEU A 19 6.04 -7.99 6.78
CA LEU A 19 5.58 -9.38 6.88
C LEU A 19 6.68 -10.32 7.35
N GLU A 20 7.91 -10.14 6.86
CA GLU A 20 9.07 -10.96 7.22
C GLU A 20 9.55 -10.71 8.65
N ARG A 21 9.32 -9.50 9.18
CA ARG A 21 9.87 -9.04 10.47
C ARG A 21 8.83 -8.92 11.59
N THR A 22 7.54 -9.04 11.30
CA THR A 22 6.51 -8.97 12.34
C THR A 22 6.55 -10.21 13.22
N ASN A 23 6.63 -9.97 14.53
CA ASN A 23 6.49 -11.00 15.56
C ASN A 23 5.03 -11.16 16.00
N GLU A 24 4.13 -10.29 15.54
CA GLU A 24 2.71 -10.33 15.86
C GLU A 24 1.94 -11.13 14.81
N SER A 25 1.45 -12.31 15.19
CA SER A 25 0.67 -13.17 14.30
C SER A 25 -0.63 -12.51 13.84
N SER A 26 -1.19 -11.60 14.63
CA SER A 26 -2.35 -10.76 14.35
C SER A 26 -2.14 -9.79 13.19
N GLU A 27 -0.91 -9.34 12.96
CA GLU A 27 -0.59 -8.38 11.89
C GLU A 27 -0.43 -9.07 10.52
N ARG A 28 -0.01 -10.34 10.48
CA ARG A 28 0.26 -11.06 9.22
C ARG A 28 -0.93 -11.08 8.25
N PRO A 29 -2.17 -11.36 8.67
CA PRO A 29 -3.33 -11.29 7.78
C PRO A 29 -3.58 -9.88 7.24
N VAL A 30 -3.33 -8.86 8.05
CA VAL A 30 -3.49 -7.45 7.65
C VAL A 30 -2.45 -7.07 6.60
N ILE A 31 -1.18 -7.39 6.84
CA ILE A 31 -0.10 -7.14 5.88
C ILE A 31 -0.35 -7.91 4.57
N SER A 32 -0.80 -9.16 4.67
CA SER A 32 -1.14 -9.99 3.49
C SER A 32 -2.26 -9.37 2.66
N ARG A 33 -3.28 -8.79 3.30
CA ARG A 33 -4.36 -8.07 2.62
C ARG A 33 -3.84 -6.84 1.88
N HIS A 34 -2.99 -6.05 2.52
CA HIS A 34 -2.37 -4.88 1.90
C HIS A 34 -1.46 -5.27 0.72
N LEU A 35 -0.73 -6.39 0.80
CA LEU A 35 0.05 -6.93 -0.31
C LEU A 35 -0.83 -7.34 -1.49
N ALA A 36 -1.97 -7.99 -1.23
CA ALA A 36 -2.92 -8.34 -2.28
C ALA A 36 -3.49 -7.09 -2.97
N ALA A 37 -3.87 -6.06 -2.20
CA ALA A 37 -4.32 -4.79 -2.75
C ALA A 37 -3.22 -4.10 -3.58
N ALA A 38 -1.97 -4.12 -3.12
CA ALA A 38 -0.84 -3.56 -3.87
C ALA A 38 -0.59 -4.28 -5.20
N ALA A 39 -0.74 -5.62 -5.23
CA ALA A 39 -0.64 -6.40 -6.45
C ALA A 39 -1.78 -6.09 -7.44
N GLU A 40 -3.01 -5.95 -6.94
CA GLU A 40 -4.17 -5.55 -7.75
C GLU A 40 -4.00 -4.15 -8.34
N MET A 41 -3.55 -3.19 -7.52
CA MET A 41 -3.22 -1.84 -7.98
C MET A 41 -2.14 -1.88 -9.08
N TYR A 42 -1.10 -2.70 -8.90
CA TYR A 42 -0.05 -2.84 -9.90
C TYR A 42 -0.63 -3.36 -11.23
N ALA A 43 -1.45 -4.41 -11.20
CA ALA A 43 -2.07 -4.98 -12.39
C ALA A 43 -2.94 -3.95 -13.13
N LEU A 44 -3.80 -3.22 -12.41
CA LEU A 44 -4.68 -2.21 -12.98
C LEU A 44 -3.90 -1.02 -13.57
N LEU A 45 -2.88 -0.53 -12.87
CA LEU A 45 -1.99 0.51 -13.40
C LEU A 45 -1.24 0.03 -14.65
N HIS A 46 -0.82 -1.24 -14.67
CA HIS A 46 -0.11 -1.79 -15.82
C HIS A 46 -1.02 -1.93 -17.03
N MET A 47 -2.28 -2.30 -16.83
CA MET A 47 -3.28 -2.51 -17.88
C MET A 47 -3.85 -1.19 -18.43
N HIS A 48 -4.20 -0.25 -17.54
CA HIS A 48 -4.94 0.95 -17.91
C HIS A 48 -4.07 2.22 -18.00
N LYS A 49 -2.85 2.20 -17.46
CA LYS A 49 -1.90 3.33 -17.48
C LYS A 49 -2.46 4.65 -16.91
N THR A 50 -3.44 4.56 -16.01
CA THR A 50 -4.08 5.72 -15.35
C THR A 50 -4.31 5.45 -13.86
N SER A 51 -4.17 6.48 -13.02
CA SER A 51 -4.42 6.40 -11.58
C SER A 51 -5.89 6.25 -11.23
N GLU A 52 -6.81 6.66 -12.11
CA GLU A 52 -8.26 6.50 -11.90
C GLU A 52 -8.65 5.02 -11.75
N ALA A 53 -7.94 4.12 -12.44
CA ALA A 53 -8.19 2.68 -12.41
C ALA A 53 -8.06 2.09 -11.00
N ILE A 54 -7.23 2.68 -10.14
CA ILE A 54 -6.98 2.21 -8.77
C ILE A 54 -7.69 3.04 -7.70
N ALA A 55 -8.43 4.08 -8.07
CA ALA A 55 -9.00 5.03 -7.11
C ALA A 55 -9.91 4.36 -6.06
N HIS A 56 -10.68 3.35 -6.48
CA HIS A 56 -11.55 2.59 -5.58
C HIS A 56 -10.76 1.76 -4.55
N ILE A 57 -9.63 1.16 -4.95
CA ILE A 57 -8.75 0.41 -4.05
C ILE A 57 -8.07 1.36 -3.08
N VAL A 58 -7.56 2.49 -3.57
CA VAL A 58 -6.93 3.51 -2.72
C VAL A 58 -7.88 4.02 -1.65
N LYS A 59 -9.15 4.31 -2.00
CA LYS A 59 -10.17 4.71 -1.03
C LYS A 59 -10.47 3.63 0.01
N ALA A 60 -10.54 2.36 -0.40
CA ALA A 60 -10.76 1.25 0.52
C ALA A 60 -9.56 1.06 1.48
N GLU A 61 -8.35 1.08 0.94
CA GLU A 61 -7.10 0.94 1.69
C GLU A 61 -6.88 2.11 2.66
N ASN A 62 -7.19 3.34 2.25
CA ASN A 62 -6.99 4.52 3.10
C ASN A 62 -7.86 4.49 4.36
N ARG A 63 -9.10 3.98 4.26
CA ARG A 63 -9.97 3.78 5.43
C ARG A 63 -9.39 2.77 6.42
N ILE A 64 -8.66 1.77 5.93
CA ILE A 64 -8.03 0.73 6.75
C ILE A 64 -6.73 1.26 7.37
N HIS A 65 -5.92 2.02 6.63
CA HIS A 65 -4.69 2.65 7.12
C HIS A 65 -4.91 3.67 8.24
N GLY A 66 -6.05 4.37 8.23
CA GLY A 66 -6.43 5.31 9.30
C GLY A 66 -6.54 4.68 10.70
N TRP A 67 -6.53 3.34 10.79
CA TRP A 67 -6.64 2.58 12.04
C TRP A 67 -5.28 1.99 12.49
N SER A 68 -4.17 2.41 11.87
CA SER A 68 -2.76 2.04 12.15
C SER A 68 -2.59 0.68 12.84
N THR A 69 -2.85 -0.38 12.10
CA THR A 69 -2.88 -1.77 12.57
C THR A 69 -1.50 -2.42 12.68
N LEU A 70 -0.43 -1.74 12.27
CA LEU A 70 0.93 -2.26 12.28
C LEU A 70 1.78 -1.51 13.30
N SER A 71 2.39 -2.27 14.19
CA SER A 71 3.21 -1.78 15.29
C SER A 71 4.67 -1.52 14.88
N GLY A 72 5.35 -0.70 15.69
CA GLY A 72 6.80 -0.47 15.60
C GLY A 72 7.27 0.25 14.34
N ASP A 73 8.59 0.23 14.12
CA ASP A 73 9.26 0.95 13.04
C ASP A 73 8.81 0.49 11.65
N ASN A 74 8.46 -0.79 11.51
CA ASN A 74 7.96 -1.34 10.25
C ASN A 74 6.59 -0.76 9.89
N GLY A 75 5.67 -0.64 10.87
CA GLY A 75 4.37 -0.01 10.68
C GLY A 75 4.50 1.46 10.25
N GLN A 76 5.38 2.21 10.91
CA GLN A 76 5.67 3.61 10.54
C GLN A 76 6.23 3.72 9.12
N ARG A 77 7.13 2.82 8.73
CA ARG A 77 7.71 2.79 7.38
C ARG A 77 6.65 2.47 6.32
N VAL A 78 5.76 1.51 6.58
CA VAL A 78 4.64 1.17 5.71
C VAL A 78 3.72 2.38 5.55
N ALA A 79 3.33 3.03 6.65
CA ALA A 79 2.46 4.22 6.62
C ALA A 79 3.09 5.37 5.83
N LYS A 80 4.39 5.63 6.02
CA LYS A 80 5.12 6.63 5.24
C LYS A 80 5.09 6.32 3.74
N LYS A 81 5.37 5.07 3.36
CA LYS A 81 5.37 4.66 1.95
C LYS A 81 3.99 4.67 1.32
N TRP A 82 2.95 4.38 2.10
CA TRP A 82 1.56 4.54 1.69
C TRP A 82 1.23 6.00 1.36
N LEU A 83 1.60 6.95 2.22
CA LEU A 83 1.39 8.38 1.98
C LEU A 83 2.14 8.88 0.73
N GLU A 84 3.41 8.51 0.58
CA GLU A 84 4.21 8.84 -0.61
C GLU A 84 3.54 8.33 -1.90
N PHE A 85 2.91 7.16 -1.85
CA PHE A 85 2.18 6.59 -2.98
C PHE A 85 0.86 7.32 -3.27
N ILE A 86 0.05 7.62 -2.25
CA ILE A 86 -1.21 8.35 -2.46
C ILE A 86 -0.95 9.72 -3.08
N GLU A 87 0.05 10.44 -2.55
CA GLU A 87 0.43 11.77 -3.06
C GLU A 87 0.80 11.71 -4.54
N ALA A 88 1.61 10.72 -4.93
CA ALA A 88 1.97 10.51 -6.33
C ALA A 88 0.79 10.05 -7.21
N ALA A 89 -0.14 9.25 -6.65
CA ALA A 89 -1.30 8.76 -7.37
C ALA A 89 -2.35 9.85 -7.64
N GLY A 90 -2.37 10.91 -6.83
CA GLY A 90 -3.30 12.04 -6.99
C GLY A 90 -4.77 11.66 -6.83
N VAL A 91 -5.06 10.58 -6.11
CA VAL A 91 -6.45 10.11 -5.88
C VAL A 91 -7.06 10.91 -4.74
N GLU A 92 -8.23 11.52 -4.97
CA GLU A 92 -9.03 12.13 -3.90
C GLU A 92 -9.52 11.06 -2.92
N LEU A 93 -9.21 11.24 -1.63
CA LEU A 93 -9.50 10.29 -0.54
C LEU A 93 -10.90 10.43 0.03
#